data_AF-K1QI70-F1
#
_entry.id   AF-K1QI70-F1
#
_cell.length_a   1.000
_cell.length_b   1.000
_cell.length_c   1.000
_cell.angle_alpha   90.00
_cell.angle_beta   90.00
_cell.angle_gamma   90.00
#
_symmetry.space_group_name_H-M   'P 1'
#
loop_
_entity.id
_entity.type
_entity.pdbx_description
1 polymer ?
#
loop_
_entity_poly.entity_id
_entity_poly.type
_entity_poly.pdbx_seq_one_letter_code
_entity_poly.pdbx_strand_id
1 'polypeptide(L)'
;MDDDLLPLLGIGVVQEDDDEEDSSSGSEESESPENAASAEVDECQIIRQDSITFDQSLPLSHSYLGDDLEDVRGRTFHEEGATISLPVIQLPGMVLVPGQTIPLHLFHQHTVAMLKGVMDKDNTFGIVAYRYSEEDGGHIIATIGTTAEIFSVKDETDERTGLASIRVKAKGRQRFKVIESRRTATGILMCSVKILKEAILGDILSDVRPGSHCKFCCDPPERGTANKTAVDRQGNILTSVTMSTSPQINRFSAAYLTWWPPWVYKMYDPEMVVQNVKKELYQWNSSYVPERLPSHPVELSYWVIQNLPLDDDLRLNLMGIDSAVQRLRCSLSIVQKCSSLCCKECNTNIANKNDVFSLSVEGPLGAYVNPQGYVHETMTVYKAQNLNLIGRATKEHSWFPGYAWTIAQCRRCAFHIGWKFTATRKDLTPPKFFGLTRASVMPGLHQTEENEGWVPVM
;
A
#
# COMPACT_ATOMS: atom_id res chain seq x y z
N MET A 1 2.82 42.33 28.47
CA MET A 1 1.58 41.71 27.98
C MET A 1 1.46 42.19 26.56
N ASP A 2 1.37 41.22 25.65
CA ASP A 2 1.21 41.34 24.21
C ASP A 2 2.41 41.91 23.44
N ASP A 3 3.28 41.00 23.00
CA ASP A 3 3.84 40.94 21.65
C ASP A 3 4.78 39.73 21.61
N ASP A 4 4.33 38.64 20.96
CA ASP A 4 5.18 37.59 20.38
C ASP A 4 4.31 36.42 19.92
N LEU A 5 3.73 36.51 18.72
CA LEU A 5 3.33 35.35 17.93
C LEU A 5 3.17 35.80 16.48
N LEU A 6 4.20 35.58 15.66
CA LEU A 6 4.18 35.13 14.25
C LEU A 6 5.59 35.30 13.65
N PRO A 7 6.25 34.18 13.29
CA PRO A 7 6.42 33.90 11.87
C PRO A 7 6.37 32.39 11.57
N LEU A 8 5.26 31.92 11.00
CA LEU A 8 5.13 30.55 10.46
C LEU A 8 4.22 30.53 9.23
N LEU A 9 4.53 31.34 8.22
CA LEU A 9 4.00 31.14 6.86
C LEU A 9 5.05 31.60 5.86
N GLY A 10 5.87 30.66 5.39
CA GLY A 10 6.85 30.86 4.32
C GLY A 10 6.17 31.09 2.97
N ILE A 11 5.62 32.29 2.79
CA ILE A 11 5.05 32.75 1.51
C ILE A 11 6.04 33.76 0.94
N GLY A 12 6.91 33.29 0.05
CA GLY A 12 7.72 34.15 -0.81
C GLY A 12 6.81 34.87 -1.80
N VAL A 13 6.77 36.19 -1.71
CA VAL A 13 6.15 37.08 -2.70
C VAL A 13 7.03 37.06 -3.94
N VAL A 14 6.51 36.54 -5.06
CA VAL A 14 7.15 36.69 -6.38
C VAL A 14 6.57 37.95 -7.01
N GLN A 15 7.47 38.87 -7.33
CA GLN A 15 7.20 40.14 -8.00
C GLN A 15 7.24 39.88 -9.51
N GLU A 16 6.19 40.29 -10.21
CA GLU A 16 6.08 40.29 -11.66
C GLU A 16 6.98 41.42 -12.22
N ASP A 17 7.84 41.10 -13.19
CA ASP A 17 8.40 42.08 -14.11
C ASP A 17 8.20 41.55 -15.54
N ASP A 18 7.49 42.38 -16.31
CA ASP A 18 7.30 42.29 -17.75
C ASP A 18 8.63 42.53 -18.49
N ASP A 19 8.87 41.80 -19.58
CA ASP A 19 9.60 42.34 -20.73
C ASP A 19 9.22 41.53 -21.99
N GLU A 20 8.50 42.20 -22.89
CA GLU A 20 8.32 41.83 -24.28
C GLU A 20 9.62 42.05 -25.05
N GLU A 21 10.03 41.12 -25.92
CA GLU A 21 10.68 41.49 -27.19
C GLU A 21 10.59 40.36 -28.22
N ASP A 22 10.10 40.73 -29.40
CA ASP A 22 9.96 39.97 -30.64
C ASP A 22 11.32 39.47 -31.18
N SER A 23 11.34 38.31 -31.86
CA SER A 23 11.75 38.25 -33.28
C SER A 23 11.87 36.83 -33.86
N SER A 24 11.15 36.65 -34.96
CA SER A 24 11.59 36.09 -36.25
C SER A 24 12.18 34.67 -36.32
N SER A 25 11.38 33.81 -36.94
CA SER A 25 11.74 32.61 -37.70
C SER A 25 12.94 32.76 -38.64
N GLY A 26 13.79 31.74 -38.70
CA GLY A 26 14.81 31.55 -39.73
C GLY A 26 15.21 30.09 -39.83
N SER A 27 14.64 29.40 -40.82
CA SER A 27 14.97 28.04 -41.23
C SER A 27 16.12 28.07 -42.24
N GLU A 28 17.24 27.39 -41.95
CA GLU A 28 18.22 27.00 -42.97
C GLU A 28 18.74 25.58 -42.69
N GLU A 29 18.52 24.73 -43.69
CA GLU A 29 19.13 23.41 -43.85
C GLU A 29 20.61 23.57 -44.21
N SER A 30 21.49 22.72 -43.67
CA SER A 30 22.75 22.40 -44.35
C SER A 30 23.26 21.01 -43.95
N GLU A 31 23.81 20.34 -44.96
CA GLU A 31 24.13 18.92 -45.03
C GLU A 31 25.44 18.54 -44.30
N SER A 32 25.44 17.28 -43.81
CA SER A 32 26.48 16.32 -43.40
C SER A 32 27.94 16.53 -43.88
N PRO A 33 29.00 16.05 -43.15
CA PRO A 33 29.38 14.62 -43.24
C PRO A 33 30.00 13.94 -41.98
N GLU A 34 29.65 12.65 -41.85
CA GLU A 34 30.42 11.48 -41.41
C GLU A 34 31.70 11.65 -40.56
N ASN A 35 31.69 11.11 -39.32
CA ASN A 35 32.68 10.10 -38.90
C ASN A 35 32.37 9.40 -37.55
N ALA A 36 32.41 8.07 -37.62
CA ALA A 36 32.57 7.02 -36.62
C ALA A 36 32.79 7.37 -35.12
N ALA A 37 31.89 6.87 -34.27
CA ALA A 37 32.21 5.97 -33.14
C ALA A 37 30.90 5.58 -32.42
N SER A 38 30.41 4.36 -32.65
CA SER A 38 29.26 3.80 -31.93
C SER A 38 29.65 3.44 -30.50
N ALA A 39 29.42 4.35 -29.56
CA ALA A 39 29.26 4.00 -28.16
C ALA A 39 27.81 3.56 -27.95
N GLU A 40 27.60 2.26 -27.73
CA GLU A 40 26.32 1.72 -27.30
C GLU A 40 25.96 2.32 -25.93
N VAL A 41 25.09 3.33 -25.94
CA VAL A 41 24.42 3.84 -24.74
C VAL A 41 23.23 2.91 -24.50
N ASP A 42 23.27 2.21 -23.37
CA ASP A 42 22.22 1.32 -22.87
C ASP A 42 20.92 2.14 -22.65
N GLU A 43 20.06 2.20 -23.68
CA GLU A 43 18.74 2.81 -23.61
C GLU A 43 17.89 2.07 -22.58
N CYS A 44 17.86 2.61 -21.36
CA CYS A 44 16.91 2.24 -20.33
C CYS A 44 15.49 2.58 -20.78
N GLN A 45 14.86 1.69 -21.55
CA GLN A 45 13.43 1.71 -21.79
C GLN A 45 12.73 1.63 -20.44
N ILE A 46 12.04 2.70 -20.06
CA ILE A 46 11.05 2.69 -18.98
C ILE A 46 9.95 1.74 -19.46
N ILE A 47 9.97 0.49 -19.00
CA ILE A 47 8.92 -0.49 -19.26
C ILE A 47 7.65 0.10 -18.62
N ARG A 48 6.76 0.65 -19.44
CA ARG A 48 5.44 1.09 -18.98
C ARG A 48 4.65 -0.13 -18.52
N GLN A 49 3.86 0.00 -17.46
CA GLN A 49 3.01 -1.07 -16.92
C GLN A 49 2.20 -1.80 -18.01
N ASP A 50 1.85 -1.10 -19.09
CA ASP A 50 1.09 -1.62 -20.24
C ASP A 50 1.85 -2.61 -21.15
N SER A 51 3.16 -2.77 -20.95
CA SER A 51 4.00 -3.68 -21.73
C SER A 51 4.28 -5.03 -21.04
N ILE A 52 3.70 -5.24 -19.85
CA ILE A 52 3.83 -6.48 -19.08
C ILE A 52 3.00 -7.59 -19.76
N THR A 53 3.68 -8.64 -20.23
CA THR A 53 3.01 -9.83 -20.83
C THR A 53 2.72 -10.92 -19.81
N PHE A 54 3.26 -10.79 -18.60
CA PHE A 54 2.98 -11.70 -17.49
C PHE A 54 1.54 -11.55 -16.99
N ASP A 55 0.87 -12.67 -16.74
CA ASP A 55 -0.47 -12.69 -16.15
C ASP A 55 -0.41 -12.32 -14.66
N GLN A 56 -0.83 -11.09 -14.37
CA GLN A 56 -0.83 -10.50 -13.03
C GLN A 56 -1.79 -11.17 -12.05
N SER A 57 -2.69 -12.06 -12.50
CA SER A 57 -3.57 -12.82 -11.61
C SER A 57 -2.87 -14.03 -10.97
N LEU A 58 -1.79 -14.54 -11.57
CA LEU A 58 -1.10 -15.74 -11.11
C LEU A 58 -0.49 -15.63 -9.70
N PRO A 59 0.13 -14.52 -9.28
CA PRO A 59 0.71 -14.45 -7.94
C PRO A 59 -0.36 -14.56 -6.83
N LEU A 60 -1.60 -14.16 -7.10
CA LEU A 60 -2.73 -14.23 -6.16
C LEU A 60 -3.27 -15.65 -6.01
N SER A 61 -3.12 -16.50 -7.02
CA SER A 61 -3.56 -17.88 -6.92
C SER A 61 -2.70 -18.68 -5.94
N HIS A 62 -1.47 -18.23 -5.66
CA HIS A 62 -0.48 -18.97 -4.88
C HIS A 62 -0.30 -20.41 -5.38
N SER A 63 -0.27 -20.64 -6.69
CA SER A 63 -0.17 -21.99 -7.29
C SER A 63 1.06 -22.79 -6.86
N TYR A 64 2.11 -22.13 -6.36
CA TYR A 64 3.27 -22.79 -5.75
C TYR A 64 2.93 -23.58 -4.46
N LEU A 65 1.73 -23.39 -3.89
CA LEU A 65 1.17 -24.19 -2.79
C LEU A 65 0.37 -25.40 -3.28
N GLY A 66 0.29 -25.64 -4.59
CA GLY A 66 -0.56 -26.67 -5.17
C GLY A 66 -1.95 -26.16 -5.55
N ASP A 67 -2.56 -26.87 -6.49
CA ASP A 67 -3.90 -26.56 -7.04
C ASP A 67 -5.01 -27.34 -6.34
N ASP A 68 -4.69 -27.98 -5.21
CA ASP A 68 -5.52 -28.97 -4.52
C ASP A 68 -6.10 -28.46 -3.19
N LEU A 69 -6.01 -27.16 -2.92
CA LEU A 69 -6.63 -26.56 -1.75
C LEU A 69 -8.16 -26.53 -1.90
N GLU A 70 -8.83 -26.82 -0.79
CA GLU A 70 -10.29 -26.81 -0.70
C GLU A 70 -10.76 -25.47 -0.12
N ASP A 71 -11.72 -24.84 -0.80
CA ASP A 71 -12.28 -23.57 -0.37
C ASP A 71 -13.29 -23.75 0.77
N VAL A 72 -13.07 -22.98 1.83
CA VAL A 72 -13.92 -22.96 3.02
C VAL A 72 -14.87 -21.76 2.92
N ARG A 73 -16.17 -22.03 3.10
CA ARG A 73 -17.20 -20.99 3.10
C ARG A 73 -17.50 -20.53 4.51
N GLY A 74 -17.73 -19.24 4.66
CA GLY A 74 -18.03 -18.61 5.94
C GLY A 74 -17.58 -17.16 5.91
N ARG A 75 -18.25 -16.32 6.69
CA ARG A 75 -17.78 -14.98 7.03
C ARG A 75 -18.08 -14.73 8.49
N THR A 76 -17.04 -14.74 9.31
CA THR A 76 -17.17 -14.44 10.74
C THR A 76 -16.78 -12.99 11.00
N PHE A 77 -17.71 -12.22 11.55
CA PHE A 77 -17.47 -10.86 12.03
C PHE A 77 -17.93 -10.76 13.48
N HIS A 78 -17.06 -10.22 14.32
CA HIS A 78 -17.33 -9.97 15.72
C HIS A 78 -17.83 -8.54 15.94
N GLU A 79 -18.64 -8.34 16.98
CA GLU A 79 -19.16 -7.02 17.35
C GLU A 79 -18.03 -6.05 17.70
N GLU A 80 -18.18 -4.79 17.30
CA GLU A 80 -17.19 -3.76 17.58
C GLU A 80 -17.05 -3.50 19.08
N GLY A 81 -15.82 -3.44 19.58
CA GLY A 81 -15.53 -3.24 21.00
C GLY A 81 -15.67 -4.51 21.86
N ALA A 82 -16.17 -5.62 21.31
CA ALA A 82 -16.27 -6.89 22.02
C ALA A 82 -14.89 -7.43 22.41
N THR A 83 -14.83 -8.12 23.54
CA THR A 83 -13.63 -8.84 23.99
C THR A 83 -13.82 -10.32 23.73
N ILE A 84 -12.93 -10.92 22.94
CA ILE A 84 -12.99 -12.33 22.54
C ILE A 84 -11.67 -13.03 22.86
N SER A 85 -11.74 -14.34 23.10
CA SER A 85 -10.55 -15.18 23.28
C SER A 85 -10.33 -16.02 22.02
N LEU A 86 -9.19 -15.83 21.35
CA LEU A 86 -8.85 -16.56 20.13
C LEU A 86 -7.38 -17.04 20.14
N PRO A 87 -7.04 -18.12 19.40
CA PRO A 87 -5.66 -18.53 19.21
C PRO A 87 -4.94 -17.55 18.29
N VAL A 88 -3.67 -17.26 18.59
CA VAL A 88 -2.86 -16.28 17.86
C VAL A 88 -1.60 -16.94 17.32
N ILE A 89 -1.33 -16.73 16.03
CA ILE A 89 -0.04 -17.02 15.39
C ILE A 89 0.84 -15.77 15.46
N GLN A 90 2.08 -15.95 15.91
CA GLN A 90 3.09 -14.91 15.98
C GLN A 90 3.96 -15.00 14.72
N LEU A 91 4.06 -13.91 13.96
CA LEU A 91 4.91 -13.86 12.77
C LEU A 91 5.98 -12.75 12.90
N PRO A 92 7.25 -13.04 12.59
CA PRO A 92 8.33 -12.05 12.72
C PRO A 92 8.18 -10.99 11.63
N GLY A 93 8.06 -9.71 12.02
CA GLY A 93 7.98 -8.61 11.06
C GLY A 93 6.83 -8.73 10.05
N MET A 94 5.70 -9.32 10.42
CA MET A 94 4.51 -9.41 9.55
C MET A 94 3.31 -8.79 10.27
N VAL A 95 2.89 -7.62 9.81
CA VAL A 95 1.70 -6.92 10.29
C VAL A 95 0.59 -7.16 9.28
N LEU A 96 -0.29 -8.13 9.56
CA LEU A 96 -1.42 -8.43 8.68
C LEU A 96 -2.41 -7.26 8.65
N VAL A 97 -2.79 -6.81 7.45
CA VAL A 97 -3.75 -5.72 7.24
C VAL A 97 -5.13 -6.29 6.87
N PRO A 98 -6.26 -5.70 7.31
CA PRO A 98 -7.59 -6.06 6.82
C PRO A 98 -7.66 -6.05 5.30
N GLY A 99 -8.19 -7.11 4.72
CA GLY A 99 -8.26 -7.31 3.27
C GLY A 99 -7.06 -8.04 2.66
N GLN A 100 -5.89 -8.03 3.33
CA GLN A 100 -4.67 -8.70 2.85
C GLN A 100 -4.81 -10.22 2.94
N THR A 101 -4.38 -10.91 1.89
CA THR A 101 -4.27 -12.37 1.87
C THR A 101 -2.92 -12.79 2.43
N ILE A 102 -2.91 -13.79 3.32
CA ILE A 102 -1.70 -14.39 3.86
C ILE A 102 -1.68 -15.90 3.62
N PRO A 103 -0.71 -16.42 2.85
CA PRO A 103 -0.46 -17.85 2.74
C PRO A 103 0.39 -18.35 3.92
N LEU A 104 0.06 -19.53 4.45
CA LEU A 104 0.78 -20.21 5.51
C LEU A 104 1.06 -21.66 5.13
N HIS A 105 2.24 -22.16 5.50
CA HIS A 105 2.59 -23.57 5.42
C HIS A 105 3.18 -23.98 6.77
N LEU A 106 2.45 -24.80 7.52
CA LEU A 106 2.75 -25.07 8.92
C LEU A 106 3.07 -26.55 9.12
N PHE A 107 4.19 -26.82 9.80
CA PHE A 107 4.73 -28.16 10.07
C PHE A 107 4.68 -28.54 11.54
N HIS A 108 4.58 -27.55 12.43
CA HIS A 108 4.59 -27.79 13.87
C HIS A 108 3.26 -28.38 14.32
N GLN A 109 3.30 -29.61 14.85
CA GLN A 109 2.10 -30.39 15.22
C GLN A 109 1.11 -29.62 16.11
N HIS A 110 1.58 -28.86 17.09
CA HIS A 110 0.71 -28.06 17.97
C HIS A 110 0.01 -26.92 17.21
N THR A 111 0.66 -26.33 16.20
CA THR A 111 0.06 -25.28 15.36
C THR A 111 -0.90 -25.87 14.33
N VAL A 112 -0.58 -27.04 13.78
CA VAL A 112 -1.48 -27.80 12.90
C VAL A 112 -2.75 -28.18 13.66
N ALA A 113 -2.62 -28.75 14.86
CA ALA A 113 -3.76 -29.09 15.72
C ALA A 113 -4.59 -27.86 16.11
N MET A 114 -3.93 -26.73 16.37
CA MET A 114 -4.60 -25.45 16.61
C MET A 114 -5.47 -25.04 15.43
N LEU A 115 -4.93 -25.05 14.20
CA LEU A 115 -5.70 -24.66 13.02
C LEU A 115 -6.85 -25.64 12.72
N LYS A 116 -6.65 -26.95 12.90
CA LYS A 116 -7.76 -27.92 12.79
C LYS A 116 -8.89 -27.57 13.75
N GLY A 117 -8.57 -27.24 15.01
CA GLY A 117 -9.58 -26.79 15.97
C GLY A 117 -10.20 -25.42 15.68
N VAL A 118 -9.53 -24.55 14.92
CA VAL A 118 -10.10 -23.30 14.40
C VAL A 118 -11.07 -23.57 13.25
N MET A 119 -10.73 -24.53 12.38
CA MET A 119 -11.57 -24.94 11.25
C MET A 119 -12.88 -25.61 11.69
N ASP A 120 -12.85 -26.34 12.80
CA ASP A 120 -14.05 -26.94 13.41
C ASP A 120 -15.00 -25.91 14.04
N LYS A 121 -14.59 -24.63 14.14
CA LYS A 121 -15.37 -23.53 14.74
C LYS A 121 -15.81 -22.51 13.70
N ASP A 122 -15.13 -21.38 13.62
CA ASP A 122 -15.51 -20.19 12.86
C ASP A 122 -14.43 -19.75 11.86
N ASN A 123 -13.44 -20.62 11.61
CA ASN A 123 -12.31 -20.41 10.72
C ASN A 123 -11.45 -19.18 11.05
N THR A 124 -11.58 -18.64 12.27
CA THR A 124 -10.95 -17.36 12.64
C THR A 124 -9.86 -17.56 13.70
N PHE A 125 -8.68 -17.02 13.42
CA PHE A 125 -7.55 -16.93 14.35
C PHE A 125 -6.95 -15.53 14.31
N GLY A 126 -6.04 -15.21 15.22
CA GLY A 126 -5.36 -13.92 15.26
C GLY A 126 -3.95 -13.99 14.71
N ILE A 127 -3.49 -12.91 14.08
CA ILE A 127 -2.08 -12.73 13.75
C ILE A 127 -1.56 -11.49 14.47
N VAL A 128 -0.42 -11.65 15.14
CA VAL A 128 0.34 -10.55 15.73
C VAL A 128 1.78 -10.59 15.23
N ALA A 129 2.32 -9.42 14.93
CA ALA A 129 3.75 -9.28 14.73
C ALA A 129 4.48 -9.47 16.07
N TYR A 130 5.71 -9.94 16.02
CA TYR A 130 6.60 -9.86 17.18
C TYR A 130 7.98 -9.33 16.77
N ARG A 131 8.64 -8.68 17.72
CA ARG A 131 10.02 -8.21 17.61
C ARG A 131 10.87 -8.84 18.70
N TYR A 132 12.15 -9.01 18.41
CA TYR A 132 13.12 -9.36 19.44
C TYR A 132 13.47 -8.12 20.26
N SER A 133 13.47 -8.24 21.59
CA SER A 133 13.92 -7.20 22.51
C SER A 133 15.19 -7.69 23.20
N GLU A 134 16.29 -6.97 22.97
CA GLU A 134 17.56 -7.25 23.65
C GLU A 134 17.47 -6.97 25.15
N GLU A 135 16.66 -5.98 25.56
CA GLU A 135 16.52 -5.55 26.97
C GLU A 135 15.82 -6.60 27.84
N ASP A 136 14.77 -7.24 27.32
CA ASP A 136 13.98 -8.24 28.04
C ASP A 136 14.45 -9.68 27.78
N GLY A 137 15.46 -9.88 26.92
CA GLY A 137 15.95 -11.19 26.51
C GLY A 137 14.87 -12.07 25.86
N GLY A 138 13.88 -11.45 25.20
CA GLY A 138 12.65 -12.13 24.77
C GLY A 138 11.94 -11.49 23.58
N HIS A 139 10.90 -12.17 23.11
CA HIS A 139 10.05 -11.69 22.01
C HIS A 139 8.87 -10.89 22.55
N ILE A 140 8.77 -9.63 22.13
CA ILE A 140 7.63 -8.76 22.45
C ILE A 140 6.61 -8.86 21.31
N ILE A 141 5.38 -9.24 21.64
CA ILE A 141 4.27 -9.19 20.69
C ILE A 141 3.76 -7.77 20.53
N ALA A 142 3.33 -7.45 19.31
CA ALA A 142 2.64 -6.20 19.04
C ALA A 142 1.33 -6.13 19.82
N THR A 143 0.99 -4.92 20.29
CA THR A 143 -0.27 -4.65 20.99
C THR A 143 -1.48 -4.71 20.08
N ILE A 144 -1.27 -4.56 18.77
CA ILE A 144 -2.31 -4.55 17.74
C ILE A 144 -2.07 -5.74 16.81
N GLY A 145 -3.14 -6.44 16.47
CA GLY A 145 -3.15 -7.52 15.51
C GLY A 145 -4.41 -7.49 14.66
N THR A 146 -4.54 -8.51 13.81
CA THR A 146 -5.67 -8.63 12.88
C THR A 146 -6.21 -10.05 12.92
N THR A 147 -7.54 -10.21 12.94
CA THR A 147 -8.17 -11.50 12.76
C THR A 147 -7.96 -11.97 11.33
N ALA A 148 -7.58 -13.23 11.18
CA ALA A 148 -7.36 -13.89 9.91
C ALA A 148 -8.39 -15.01 9.77
N GLU A 149 -9.16 -14.94 8.69
CA GLU A 149 -10.17 -15.95 8.35
C GLU A 149 -9.63 -16.89 7.28
N ILE A 150 -9.66 -18.18 7.56
CA ILE A 150 -9.29 -19.24 6.62
C ILE A 150 -10.36 -19.34 5.53
N PHE A 151 -9.94 -19.22 4.27
CA PHE A 151 -10.85 -19.39 3.13
C PHE A 151 -10.43 -20.50 2.17
N SER A 152 -9.20 -21.02 2.28
CA SER A 152 -8.71 -22.13 1.44
C SER A 152 -7.67 -22.93 2.21
N VAL A 153 -7.76 -24.26 2.18
CA VAL A 153 -6.94 -25.14 3.04
C VAL A 153 -6.63 -26.48 2.39
N LYS A 154 -5.45 -27.03 2.69
CA LYS A 154 -5.09 -28.42 2.43
C LYS A 154 -4.41 -29.02 3.66
N ASP A 155 -4.96 -30.12 4.14
CA ASP A 155 -4.35 -30.97 5.16
C ASP A 155 -3.56 -32.08 4.46
N GLU A 156 -2.30 -32.25 4.84
CA GLU A 156 -1.44 -33.31 4.33
C GLU A 156 -0.85 -34.09 5.48
N THR A 157 -0.78 -35.41 5.30
CA THR A 157 -0.04 -36.29 6.18
C THR A 157 0.89 -37.10 5.31
N ASP A 158 2.19 -36.93 5.51
CA ASP A 158 3.19 -37.72 4.79
C ASP A 158 3.08 -39.19 5.23
N GLU A 159 2.68 -40.06 4.30
CA GLU A 159 2.50 -41.49 4.56
C GLU A 159 3.78 -42.18 5.07
N ARG A 160 4.97 -41.66 4.72
CA ARG A 160 6.25 -42.27 5.08
C ARG A 160 6.72 -41.82 6.46
N THR A 161 6.55 -40.56 6.79
CA THR A 161 7.03 -39.99 8.07
C THR A 161 5.94 -39.86 9.12
N GLY A 162 4.68 -39.96 8.74
CA GLY A 162 3.52 -39.66 9.59
C GLY A 162 3.41 -38.19 9.99
N LEU A 163 4.23 -37.30 9.40
CA LEU A 163 4.22 -35.88 9.73
C LEU A 163 3.03 -35.19 9.06
N ALA A 164 2.20 -34.55 9.88
CA ALA A 164 1.12 -33.72 9.40
C ALA A 164 1.62 -32.30 9.10
N SER A 165 1.28 -31.77 7.93
CA SER A 165 1.45 -30.38 7.54
C SER A 165 0.11 -29.82 7.07
N ILE A 166 -0.05 -28.51 7.18
CA ILE A 166 -1.24 -27.82 6.67
C ILE A 166 -0.82 -26.61 5.85
N ARG A 167 -1.41 -26.48 4.66
CA ARG A 167 -1.30 -25.29 3.81
C ARG A 167 -2.61 -24.51 3.88
N VAL A 168 -2.52 -23.23 4.14
CA VAL A 168 -3.69 -22.38 4.37
C VAL A 168 -3.54 -21.05 3.67
N LYS A 169 -4.63 -20.55 3.08
CA LYS A 169 -4.78 -19.16 2.70
C LYS A 169 -5.81 -18.54 3.62
N ALA A 170 -5.40 -17.48 4.31
CA ALA A 170 -6.27 -16.71 5.18
C ALA A 170 -6.32 -15.26 4.74
N LYS A 171 -7.40 -14.56 5.09
CA LYS A 171 -7.60 -13.15 4.76
C LYS A 171 -7.80 -12.33 6.04
N GLY A 172 -7.09 -11.21 6.16
CA GLY A 172 -7.28 -10.27 7.26
C GLY A 172 -8.70 -9.68 7.27
N ARG A 173 -9.33 -9.61 8.44
CA ARG A 173 -10.72 -9.12 8.60
C ARG A 173 -10.82 -7.92 9.52
N GLN A 174 -10.64 -8.10 10.82
CA GLN A 174 -10.87 -7.07 11.83
C GLN A 174 -9.62 -6.80 12.64
N ARG A 175 -9.36 -5.53 12.93
CA ARG A 175 -8.28 -5.14 13.84
C ARG A 175 -8.67 -5.47 15.27
N PHE A 176 -7.70 -5.88 16.08
CA PHE A 176 -7.89 -6.06 17.50
C PHE A 176 -6.71 -5.52 18.31
N LYS A 177 -6.96 -5.20 19.57
CA LYS A 177 -5.93 -4.90 20.57
C LYS A 177 -5.79 -6.07 21.53
N VAL A 178 -4.58 -6.55 21.74
CA VAL A 178 -4.28 -7.58 22.73
C VAL A 178 -4.43 -6.98 24.13
N ILE A 179 -5.27 -7.59 24.97
CA ILE A 179 -5.46 -7.22 26.38
C ILE A 179 -4.56 -8.09 27.26
N GLU A 180 -4.63 -9.40 27.03
CA GLU A 180 -3.92 -10.40 27.80
C GLU A 180 -3.51 -11.55 26.88
N SER A 181 -2.34 -12.13 27.13
CA SER A 181 -1.85 -13.28 26.39
C SER A 181 -1.43 -14.39 27.35
N ARG A 182 -1.84 -15.62 27.06
CA ARG A 182 -1.45 -16.81 27.84
C ARG A 182 -1.03 -17.93 26.90
N ARG A 183 0.00 -18.70 27.26
CA ARG A 183 0.36 -19.93 26.53
C ARG A 183 -0.33 -21.13 27.14
N THR A 184 -0.91 -21.98 26.31
CA THR A 184 -1.43 -23.28 26.74
C THR A 184 -0.28 -24.24 27.02
N ALA A 185 -0.60 -25.38 27.67
CA ALA A 185 0.38 -26.46 27.88
C ALA A 185 0.98 -27.00 26.57
N THR A 186 0.28 -26.85 25.45
CA THR A 186 0.75 -27.25 24.11
C THR A 186 1.61 -26.19 23.41
N GLY A 187 1.85 -25.03 24.05
CA GLY A 187 2.64 -23.93 23.51
C GLY A 187 1.87 -22.93 22.64
N ILE A 188 0.59 -23.18 22.37
CA ILE A 188 -0.28 -22.29 21.58
C ILE A 188 -0.52 -21.00 22.37
N LEU A 189 -0.36 -19.86 21.71
CA LEU A 189 -0.68 -18.56 22.27
C LEU A 189 -2.18 -18.31 22.16
N MET A 190 -2.86 -18.16 23.30
CA MET A 190 -4.25 -17.73 23.39
C MET A 190 -4.27 -16.29 23.88
N CYS A 191 -4.97 -15.41 23.17
CA CYS A 191 -5.08 -14.01 23.56
C CYS A 191 -6.52 -13.64 23.84
N SER A 192 -6.74 -12.88 24.91
CA SER A 192 -7.93 -12.06 25.10
C SER A 192 -7.73 -10.76 24.34
N VAL A 193 -8.56 -10.51 23.34
CA VAL A 193 -8.40 -9.39 22.42
C VAL A 193 -9.67 -8.56 22.35
N LYS A 194 -9.52 -7.24 22.27
CA LYS A 194 -10.61 -6.30 22.04
C LYS A 194 -10.71 -5.97 20.56
N ILE A 195 -11.85 -6.26 19.93
CA ILE A 195 -12.12 -5.87 18.55
C ILE A 195 -12.18 -4.34 18.46
N LEU A 196 -11.39 -3.77 17.55
CA LEU A 196 -11.33 -2.33 17.34
C LEU A 196 -12.42 -1.90 16.35
N LYS A 197 -13.11 -0.81 16.68
CA LYS A 197 -14.12 -0.20 15.81
C LYS A 197 -13.46 0.45 14.58
N GLU A 198 -14.22 0.54 13.49
CA GLU A 198 -13.89 1.39 12.35
C GLU A 198 -14.75 2.66 12.41
N ALA A 199 -14.14 3.79 12.77
CA ALA A 199 -14.85 5.04 12.98
C ALA A 199 -15.28 5.66 11.64
N ILE A 200 -16.57 5.51 11.30
CA ILE A 200 -17.19 6.16 10.15
C ILE A 200 -17.78 7.49 10.63
N LEU A 201 -17.15 8.60 10.21
CA LEU A 201 -17.61 9.95 10.52
C LEU A 201 -18.57 10.43 9.42
N GLY A 202 -19.67 11.07 9.83
CA GLY A 202 -20.61 11.70 8.91
C GLY A 202 -20.07 13.01 8.31
N ASP A 203 -20.94 13.71 7.56
CA ASP A 203 -20.62 15.05 7.04
C ASP A 203 -20.26 16.02 8.18
N ILE A 204 -19.01 16.48 8.17
CA ILE A 204 -18.41 17.34 9.21
C ILE A 204 -19.21 18.64 9.40
N LEU A 205 -19.85 19.13 8.34
CA LEU A 205 -20.60 20.38 8.37
C LEU A 205 -22.11 20.19 8.56
N SER A 206 -22.59 18.96 8.78
CA SER A 206 -24.02 18.64 8.87
C SER A 206 -24.75 19.46 9.93
N ASP A 207 -24.20 19.59 11.14
CA ASP A 207 -24.83 20.29 12.27
C ASP A 207 -24.90 21.82 12.10
N VAL A 208 -23.99 22.40 11.31
CA VAL A 208 -23.93 23.85 11.05
C VAL A 208 -24.60 24.24 9.74
N ARG A 209 -25.01 23.27 8.92
CA ARG A 209 -25.56 23.50 7.58
C ARG A 209 -27.00 24.00 7.66
N PRO A 210 -27.31 25.19 7.09
CA PRO A 210 -28.69 25.62 6.95
C PRO A 210 -29.49 24.63 6.09
N GLY A 211 -30.74 24.35 6.45
CA GLY A 211 -31.59 23.42 5.68
C GLY A 211 -31.73 23.80 4.20
N SER A 212 -31.71 25.10 3.89
CA SER A 212 -31.73 25.61 2.51
C SER A 212 -30.48 25.24 1.69
N HIS A 213 -29.37 24.89 2.35
CA HIS A 213 -28.10 24.50 1.74
C HIS A 213 -27.92 22.98 1.58
N CYS A 214 -28.80 22.15 2.18
CA CYS A 214 -28.71 20.68 2.06
C CYS A 214 -28.82 20.19 0.61
N LYS A 215 -29.54 20.93 -0.25
CA LYS A 215 -29.66 20.65 -1.69
C LYS A 215 -28.33 20.72 -2.47
N PHE A 216 -27.30 21.32 -1.89
CA PHE A 216 -25.97 21.44 -2.50
C PHE A 216 -24.98 20.37 -2.01
N CYS A 217 -25.43 19.40 -1.19
CA CYS A 217 -24.62 18.28 -0.73
C CYS A 217 -24.58 17.11 -1.70
N CYS A 218 -25.61 17.00 -2.54
CA CYS A 218 -25.69 15.95 -3.54
C CYS A 218 -24.90 16.40 -4.77
N ASP A 219 -24.08 15.51 -5.31
CA ASP A 219 -23.53 15.72 -6.63
C ASP A 219 -24.70 15.91 -7.62
N PRO A 220 -24.62 16.90 -8.52
CA PRO A 220 -25.57 16.93 -9.62
C PRO A 220 -25.45 15.57 -10.34
N PRO A 221 -26.58 14.89 -10.65
CA PRO A 221 -26.51 13.69 -11.47
C PRO A 221 -25.69 14.02 -12.71
N GLU A 222 -24.72 13.14 -13.06
CA GLU A 222 -23.81 13.34 -14.18
C GLU A 222 -24.58 14.04 -15.29
N ARG A 223 -24.25 15.32 -15.54
CA ARG A 223 -24.89 16.07 -16.59
C ARG A 223 -24.37 15.45 -17.88
N GLY A 224 -25.02 14.37 -18.33
CA GLY A 224 -24.90 13.90 -19.70
C GLY A 224 -25.01 15.14 -20.56
N THR A 225 -23.98 15.38 -21.38
CA THR A 225 -23.74 16.58 -22.19
C THR A 225 -25.05 17.18 -22.68
N ALA A 226 -25.61 18.07 -21.87
CA ALA A 226 -26.82 18.78 -22.23
C ALA A 226 -26.33 19.86 -23.19
N ASN A 227 -26.41 19.57 -24.49
CA ASN A 227 -26.20 20.53 -25.55
C ASN A 227 -27.26 21.62 -25.39
N LYS A 228 -26.97 22.61 -24.55
CA LYS A 228 -27.79 23.80 -24.40
C LYS A 228 -27.34 24.76 -25.48
N THR A 229 -28.04 24.75 -26.60
CA THR A 229 -27.89 25.78 -27.64
C THR A 229 -28.41 27.11 -27.08
N ALA A 230 -27.49 28.02 -26.81
CA ALA A 230 -27.83 29.42 -26.61
C ALA A 230 -27.69 30.14 -27.96
N VAL A 231 -28.46 31.20 -28.18
CA VAL A 231 -28.33 32.07 -29.35
C VAL A 231 -28.05 33.49 -28.89
N ASP A 232 -27.16 34.19 -29.58
CA ASP A 232 -26.92 35.61 -29.31
C ASP A 232 -28.10 36.47 -29.84
N ARG A 233 -28.05 37.78 -29.58
CA ARG A 233 -29.10 38.72 -30.02
C ARG A 233 -29.13 38.91 -31.54
N GLN A 234 -28.10 38.47 -32.25
CA GLN A 234 -27.97 38.48 -33.70
C GLN A 234 -28.39 37.14 -34.34
N GLY A 235 -28.80 36.16 -33.54
CA GLY A 235 -29.29 34.86 -34.00
C GLY A 235 -28.19 33.80 -34.21
N ASN A 236 -26.96 34.04 -33.78
CA ASN A 236 -25.88 33.06 -33.90
C ASN A 236 -25.93 32.02 -32.78
N ILE A 237 -25.74 30.74 -33.12
CA ILE A 237 -25.70 29.64 -32.15
C ILE A 237 -24.37 29.67 -31.39
N LEU A 238 -24.46 29.92 -30.09
CA LEU A 238 -23.34 29.84 -29.16
C LEU A 238 -23.11 28.35 -28.83
N THR A 239 -22.04 27.79 -29.41
CA THR A 239 -21.63 26.38 -29.22
C THR A 239 -20.93 26.13 -27.88
N SER A 240 -20.56 27.18 -27.17
CA SER A 240 -19.96 27.14 -25.84
C SER A 240 -20.33 28.41 -25.10
N VAL A 241 -21.21 28.31 -24.10
CA VAL A 241 -21.48 29.40 -23.17
C VAL A 241 -20.88 29.03 -21.82
N THR A 242 -19.71 29.58 -21.52
CA THR A 242 -19.13 29.50 -20.19
C THR A 242 -19.94 30.40 -19.28
N MET A 243 -20.98 29.84 -18.66
CA MET A 243 -21.69 30.50 -17.56
C MET A 243 -20.68 30.66 -16.42
N SER A 244 -20.08 31.86 -16.32
CA SER A 244 -19.31 32.29 -15.15
C SER A 244 -20.25 32.20 -13.96
N THR A 245 -20.10 31.11 -13.22
CA THR A 245 -20.91 30.83 -12.07
C THR A 245 -20.24 31.57 -10.91
N SER A 246 -20.96 32.56 -10.36
CA SER A 246 -20.68 33.16 -9.05
C SER A 246 -20.30 32.06 -8.03
N PRO A 247 -19.52 32.34 -6.96
CA PRO A 247 -19.01 31.29 -6.07
C PRO A 247 -20.18 30.42 -5.61
N GLN A 248 -20.30 29.26 -6.24
CA GLN A 248 -21.50 28.45 -6.15
C GLN A 248 -21.53 27.93 -4.73
N ILE A 249 -22.61 28.24 -4.01
CA ILE A 249 -22.89 27.61 -2.72
C ILE A 249 -22.75 26.11 -2.94
N ASN A 250 -21.85 25.49 -2.19
CA ASN A 250 -21.48 24.10 -2.32
C ASN A 250 -21.53 23.42 -0.96
N ARG A 251 -21.21 22.13 -0.93
CA ARG A 251 -21.26 21.34 0.31
C ARG A 251 -20.35 21.85 1.43
N PHE A 252 -19.34 22.66 1.13
CA PHE A 252 -18.43 23.28 2.10
C PHE A 252 -18.79 24.73 2.46
N SER A 253 -19.83 25.33 1.87
CA SER A 253 -20.20 26.73 2.16
C SER A 253 -20.62 26.96 3.61
N ALA A 254 -21.09 25.92 4.31
CA ALA A 254 -21.39 26.03 5.74
C ALA A 254 -20.15 26.25 6.61
N ALA A 255 -18.93 26.04 6.09
CA ALA A 255 -17.69 26.36 6.80
C ALA A 255 -17.58 27.84 7.18
N TYR A 256 -18.17 28.75 6.40
CA TYR A 256 -18.20 30.19 6.73
C TYR A 256 -19.01 30.53 7.99
N LEU A 257 -19.78 29.57 8.52
CA LEU A 257 -20.50 29.69 9.79
C LEU A 257 -19.68 29.15 10.97
N THR A 258 -18.46 28.70 10.72
CA THR A 258 -17.54 28.11 11.69
C THR A 258 -16.27 28.96 11.81
N TRP A 259 -15.35 28.55 12.69
CA TRP A 259 -14.06 29.23 12.85
C TRP A 259 -13.03 28.93 11.76
N TRP A 260 -13.25 27.90 10.94
CA TRP A 260 -12.28 27.46 9.95
C TRP A 260 -12.76 27.71 8.51
N PRO A 261 -11.85 28.10 7.59
CA PRO A 261 -12.21 28.31 6.20
C PRO A 261 -12.53 26.97 5.48
N PRO A 262 -13.26 26.99 4.34
CA PRO A 262 -13.66 25.77 3.62
C PRO A 262 -12.52 24.81 3.26
N TRP A 263 -11.31 25.33 3.00
CA TRP A 263 -10.17 24.50 2.64
C TRP A 263 -9.75 23.57 3.79
N VAL A 264 -9.95 23.97 5.05
CA VAL A 264 -9.63 23.12 6.22
C VAL A 264 -10.52 21.88 6.22
N TYR A 265 -11.83 22.06 6.07
CA TYR A 265 -12.78 20.95 6.02
C TYR A 265 -12.52 20.01 4.84
N LYS A 266 -12.13 20.56 3.68
CA LYS A 266 -11.73 19.75 2.52
C LYS A 266 -10.54 18.85 2.81
N MET A 267 -9.64 19.22 3.73
CA MET A 267 -8.51 18.35 4.10
C MET A 267 -8.95 17.11 4.90
N TYR A 268 -10.13 17.12 5.52
CA TYR A 268 -10.67 16.01 6.32
C TYR A 268 -11.86 15.33 5.65
N ASP A 269 -12.26 15.81 4.48
CA ASP A 269 -13.37 15.24 3.75
C ASP A 269 -12.97 13.90 3.10
N PRO A 270 -13.74 12.81 3.31
CA PRO A 270 -13.38 11.49 2.79
C PRO A 270 -13.15 11.43 1.28
N GLU A 271 -13.99 12.10 0.48
CA GLU A 271 -13.88 12.09 -0.99
C GLU A 271 -12.65 12.87 -1.45
N MET A 272 -12.45 14.08 -0.90
CA MET A 272 -11.28 14.90 -1.22
C MET A 272 -9.98 14.21 -0.81
N VAL A 273 -9.94 13.57 0.36
CA VAL A 273 -8.77 12.83 0.83
C VAL A 273 -8.49 11.61 -0.06
N VAL A 274 -9.51 10.85 -0.45
CA VAL A 274 -9.36 9.74 -1.41
C VAL A 274 -8.78 10.23 -2.74
N GLN A 275 -9.32 11.33 -3.30
CA GLN A 275 -8.83 11.90 -4.55
C GLN A 275 -7.37 12.37 -4.44
N ASN A 276 -7.03 13.06 -3.35
CA ASN A 276 -5.67 13.53 -3.11
C ASN A 276 -4.69 12.37 -2.96
N VAL A 277 -5.05 11.30 -2.24
CA VAL A 277 -4.23 10.10 -2.11
C VAL A 277 -4.04 9.40 -3.44
N LYS A 278 -5.10 9.20 -4.23
CA LYS A 278 -4.98 8.60 -5.58
C LYS A 278 -4.06 9.42 -6.48
N LYS A 279 -4.19 10.75 -6.46
CA LYS A 279 -3.33 11.67 -7.21
C LYS A 279 -1.87 11.56 -6.77
N GLU A 280 -1.61 11.59 -5.48
CA GLU A 280 -0.24 11.50 -4.94
C GLU A 280 0.39 10.14 -5.23
N LEU A 281 -0.35 9.04 -5.09
CA LEU A 281 0.14 7.71 -5.45
C LEU A 281 0.53 7.66 -6.93
N TYR A 282 -0.30 8.20 -7.82
CA TYR A 282 0.02 8.25 -9.25
C TYR A 282 1.25 9.13 -9.55
N GLN A 283 1.40 10.25 -8.85
CA GLN A 283 2.60 11.10 -8.94
C GLN A 283 3.85 10.42 -8.38
N TRP A 284 3.69 9.63 -7.32
CA TRP A 284 4.76 8.85 -6.72
C TRP A 284 5.22 7.75 -7.66
N ASN A 285 4.28 7.08 -8.34
CA ASN A 285 4.56 6.10 -9.37
C ASN A 285 3.36 5.91 -10.32
N SER A 286 3.62 6.06 -11.62
CA SER A 286 2.61 5.94 -12.68
C SER A 286 1.95 4.56 -12.78
N SER A 287 2.52 3.53 -12.16
CA SER A 287 1.92 2.20 -12.05
C SER A 287 0.62 2.19 -11.23
N TYR A 288 0.41 3.18 -10.35
CA TYR A 288 -0.78 3.30 -9.51
C TYR A 288 -1.91 4.05 -10.23
N VAL A 289 -2.52 3.37 -11.20
CA VAL A 289 -3.63 3.91 -12.00
C VAL A 289 -4.84 4.23 -11.09
N PRO A 290 -5.28 5.50 -10.97
CA PRO A 290 -6.34 5.94 -10.04
C PRO A 290 -7.67 5.19 -10.16
N GLU A 291 -8.02 4.74 -11.37
CA GLU A 291 -9.26 4.03 -11.69
C GLU A 291 -9.26 2.60 -11.14
N ARG A 292 -8.08 1.99 -10.95
CA ARG A 292 -7.93 0.64 -10.37
C ARG A 292 -7.88 0.65 -8.85
N LEU A 293 -7.66 1.81 -8.24
CA LEU A 293 -7.56 1.96 -6.79
C LEU A 293 -8.96 1.96 -6.15
N PRO A 294 -9.12 1.38 -4.93
CA PRO A 294 -10.39 1.40 -4.22
C PRO A 294 -10.96 2.82 -4.06
N SER A 295 -12.27 2.97 -4.21
CA SER A 295 -12.96 4.26 -4.05
C SER A 295 -13.45 4.49 -2.63
N HIS A 296 -13.73 3.43 -1.86
CA HIS A 296 -14.16 3.55 -0.48
C HIS A 296 -12.97 3.90 0.43
N PRO A 297 -13.08 4.91 1.32
CA PRO A 297 -11.94 5.41 2.10
C PRO A 297 -11.33 4.33 3.01
N VAL A 298 -12.16 3.49 3.64
CA VAL A 298 -11.67 2.39 4.48
C VAL A 298 -10.83 1.40 3.67
N GLU A 299 -11.34 0.97 2.52
CA GLU A 299 -10.65 0.00 1.65
C GLU A 299 -9.34 0.58 1.10
N LEU A 300 -9.37 1.82 0.62
CA LEU A 300 -8.18 2.51 0.14
C LEU A 300 -7.14 2.64 1.26
N SER A 301 -7.56 2.99 2.48
CA SER A 301 -6.63 3.17 3.59
C SER A 301 -5.86 1.89 3.93
N TYR A 302 -6.52 0.73 3.90
CA TYR A 302 -5.88 -0.56 4.12
C TYR A 302 -5.06 -1.00 2.91
N TRP A 303 -5.55 -0.77 1.70
CA TRP A 303 -4.82 -1.05 0.47
C TRP A 303 -3.47 -0.31 0.44
N VAL A 304 -3.45 0.96 0.88
CA VAL A 304 -2.23 1.78 0.97
C VAL A 304 -1.23 1.19 1.96
N ILE A 305 -1.66 0.78 3.15
CA ILE A 305 -0.78 0.15 4.16
C ILE A 305 -0.17 -1.16 3.65
N GLN A 306 -0.98 -1.96 2.96
CA GLN A 306 -0.53 -3.20 2.34
C GLN A 306 0.52 -2.95 1.26
N ASN A 307 0.32 -1.95 0.40
CA ASN A 307 1.13 -1.78 -0.82
C ASN A 307 2.27 -0.78 -0.72
N LEU A 308 2.36 -0.02 0.39
CA LEU A 308 3.49 0.85 0.65
C LEU A 308 4.63 0.13 1.38
N PRO A 309 5.89 0.53 1.14
CA PRO A 309 7.08 -0.07 1.73
C PRO A 309 7.32 0.41 3.18
N LEU A 310 6.30 0.34 4.01
CA LEU A 310 6.32 0.82 5.38
C LEU A 310 7.08 -0.15 6.30
N ASP A 311 7.82 0.39 7.28
CA ASP A 311 8.38 -0.43 8.35
C ASP A 311 7.27 -0.95 9.31
N ASP A 312 7.68 -1.80 10.25
CA ASP A 312 6.73 -2.46 11.17
C ASP A 312 6.03 -1.45 12.10
N ASP A 313 6.78 -0.47 12.58
CA ASP A 313 6.28 0.52 13.54
C ASP A 313 5.29 1.49 12.89
N LEU A 314 5.58 1.99 11.69
CA LEU A 314 4.65 2.81 10.91
C LEU A 314 3.37 2.02 10.58
N ARG A 315 3.48 0.74 10.20
CA ARG A 315 2.30 -0.10 9.97
C ARG A 315 1.48 -0.29 11.23
N LEU A 316 2.10 -0.60 12.37
CA LEU A 316 1.41 -0.75 13.65
C LEU A 316 0.72 0.54 14.09
N ASN A 317 1.36 1.69 13.88
CA ASN A 317 0.78 3.01 14.16
C ASN A 317 -0.45 3.26 13.29
N LEU A 318 -0.36 3.03 11.98
CA LEU A 318 -1.50 3.18 11.05
C LEU A 318 -2.65 2.20 11.36
N MET A 319 -2.31 0.98 11.80
CA MET A 319 -3.25 -0.02 12.27
C MET A 319 -3.91 0.37 13.61
N GLY A 320 -3.29 1.25 14.39
CA GLY A 320 -3.87 1.83 15.61
C GLY A 320 -4.93 2.90 15.37
N ILE A 321 -4.91 3.55 14.21
CA ILE A 321 -5.86 4.61 13.85
C ILE A 321 -7.23 3.98 13.53
N ASP A 322 -8.31 4.50 14.11
CA ASP A 322 -9.67 3.99 13.89
C ASP A 322 -10.45 4.72 12.78
N SER A 323 -10.02 5.92 12.36
CA SER A 323 -10.59 6.65 11.23
C SER A 323 -9.82 6.43 9.93
N ALA A 324 -10.53 6.04 8.88
CA ALA A 324 -9.95 5.91 7.54
C ALA A 324 -9.37 7.23 7.00
N VAL A 325 -9.99 8.37 7.33
CA VAL A 325 -9.51 9.70 6.91
C VAL A 325 -8.15 10.00 7.52
N GLN A 326 -8.01 9.83 8.83
CA GLN A 326 -6.73 10.03 9.53
C GLN A 326 -5.66 9.05 9.02
N ARG A 327 -6.04 7.79 8.79
CA ARG A 327 -5.15 6.76 8.26
C ARG A 327 -4.65 7.11 6.86
N LEU A 328 -5.51 7.62 5.99
CA LEU A 328 -5.17 8.08 4.64
C LEU A 328 -4.27 9.32 4.67
N ARG A 329 -4.57 10.32 5.51
CA ARG A 329 -3.76 11.52 5.67
C ARG A 329 -2.36 11.21 6.20
N CYS A 330 -2.27 10.36 7.22
CA CYS A 330 -1.02 9.84 7.75
C CYS A 330 -0.22 9.13 6.64
N SER A 331 -0.87 8.24 5.90
CA SER A 331 -0.23 7.54 4.77
C SER A 331 0.25 8.49 3.68
N LEU A 332 -0.53 9.52 3.34
CA LEU A 332 -0.17 10.54 2.35
C LEU A 332 1.12 11.28 2.75
N SER A 333 1.21 11.68 4.01
CA SER A 333 2.40 12.37 4.54
C SER A 333 3.67 11.52 4.41
N ILE A 334 3.53 10.19 4.53
CA ILE A 334 4.64 9.25 4.35
C ILE A 334 5.01 9.16 2.87
N VAL A 335 4.04 8.95 1.97
CA VAL A 335 4.28 8.83 0.51
C VAL A 335 5.01 10.06 -0.04
N GLN A 336 4.63 11.27 0.41
CA GLN A 336 5.23 12.53 -0.02
C GLN A 336 6.71 12.66 0.36
N LYS A 337 7.14 12.05 1.47
CA LYS A 337 8.52 12.12 1.98
C LYS A 337 9.41 10.96 1.52
N CYS A 338 8.82 9.86 1.06
CA CYS A 338 9.53 8.65 0.66
C CYS A 338 10.01 8.71 -0.80
N SER A 339 11.32 8.80 -1.02
CA SER A 339 11.92 8.89 -2.35
C SER A 339 12.63 7.60 -2.80
N SER A 340 13.17 6.82 -1.85
CA SER A 340 13.92 5.60 -2.13
C SER A 340 13.62 4.48 -1.12
N LEU A 341 14.14 3.29 -1.39
CA LEU A 341 14.13 2.12 -0.51
C LEU A 341 15.56 1.81 -0.11
N CYS A 342 15.83 1.80 1.20
CA CYS A 342 17.15 1.55 1.75
C CYS A 342 17.18 0.22 2.51
N CYS A 343 18.37 -0.38 2.63
CA CYS A 343 18.60 -1.54 3.47
C CYS A 343 18.34 -1.18 4.94
N LYS A 344 17.48 -1.96 5.63
CA LYS A 344 17.13 -1.72 7.04
C LYS A 344 18.35 -1.76 7.97
N GLU A 345 19.34 -2.61 7.69
CA GLU A 345 20.51 -2.82 8.56
C GLU A 345 21.61 -1.76 8.42
N CYS A 346 21.82 -1.21 7.22
CA CYS A 346 22.97 -0.33 6.95
C CYS A 346 22.65 0.95 6.18
N ASN A 347 21.36 1.21 5.96
CA ASN A 347 20.80 2.37 5.26
C ASN A 347 21.33 2.61 3.84
N THR A 348 21.95 1.60 3.21
CA THR A 348 22.39 1.69 1.82
C THR A 348 21.18 1.69 0.88
N ASN A 349 21.12 2.65 -0.05
CA ASN A 349 20.07 2.70 -1.07
C ASN A 349 20.04 1.41 -1.91
N ILE A 350 18.86 0.81 -2.04
CA ILE A 350 18.60 -0.44 -2.78
C ILE A 350 17.81 -0.17 -4.05
N ALA A 351 16.74 0.64 -4.01
CA ALA A 351 15.89 0.90 -5.17
C ALA A 351 15.21 2.27 -5.06
N ASN A 352 14.83 2.86 -6.19
CA ASN A 352 14.07 4.10 -6.21
C ASN A 352 12.56 3.84 -6.29
N LYS A 353 11.74 4.79 -5.84
CA LYS A 353 10.27 4.68 -5.96
C LYS A 353 9.78 4.46 -7.39
N ASN A 354 10.45 5.05 -8.37
CA ASN A 354 10.10 4.95 -9.79
C ASN A 354 10.33 3.55 -10.36
N ASP A 355 11.14 2.72 -9.69
CA ASP A 355 11.38 1.35 -10.10
C ASP A 355 10.31 0.38 -9.58
N VAL A 356 9.46 0.80 -8.63
CA VAL A 356 8.36 -0.02 -8.11
C VAL A 356 7.33 -0.26 -9.22
N PHE A 357 6.79 -1.47 -9.31
CA PHE A 357 5.76 -1.78 -10.31
C PHE A 357 4.93 -2.95 -9.84
N SER A 358 3.74 -3.15 -10.40
CA SER A 358 2.84 -4.24 -9.98
C SER A 358 2.97 -5.44 -10.91
N LEU A 359 3.45 -6.56 -10.37
CA LEU A 359 3.39 -7.86 -11.04
C LEU A 359 2.19 -8.70 -10.58
N SER A 360 1.39 -8.17 -9.65
CA SER A 360 0.16 -8.74 -9.10
C SER A 360 -0.99 -7.74 -9.22
N VAL A 361 -2.24 -8.22 -9.37
CA VAL A 361 -3.44 -7.35 -9.39
C VAL A 361 -3.64 -6.62 -8.06
N GLU A 362 -3.24 -7.20 -6.92
CA GLU A 362 -3.35 -6.53 -5.61
C GLU A 362 -2.38 -5.35 -5.43
N GLY A 363 -1.37 -5.24 -6.30
CA GLY A 363 -0.39 -4.16 -6.30
C GLY A 363 1.06 -4.67 -6.32
N PRO A 364 2.04 -3.80 -6.01
CA PRO A 364 3.46 -4.13 -6.06
C PRO A 364 3.96 -4.99 -4.89
N LEU A 365 3.20 -5.13 -3.80
CA LEU A 365 3.60 -5.91 -2.62
C LEU A 365 2.60 -7.04 -2.37
N GLY A 366 3.10 -8.28 -2.35
CA GLY A 366 2.33 -9.47 -2.00
C GLY A 366 2.98 -10.27 -0.87
N ALA A 367 2.18 -10.99 -0.08
CA ALA A 367 2.68 -11.90 0.95
C ALA A 367 2.83 -13.32 0.37
N TYR A 368 4.01 -13.90 0.46
CA TYR A 368 4.29 -15.24 -0.06
C TYR A 368 4.95 -16.10 1.00
N VAL A 369 4.76 -17.41 0.96
CA VAL A 369 5.37 -18.33 1.92
C VAL A 369 6.42 -19.18 1.22
N ASN A 370 7.58 -19.33 1.85
CA ASN A 370 8.65 -20.19 1.34
C ASN A 370 8.41 -21.66 1.75
N PRO A 371 9.18 -22.62 1.20
CA PRO A 371 8.99 -24.05 1.48
C PRO A 371 9.12 -24.41 2.96
N GLN A 372 9.85 -23.61 3.74
CA GLN A 372 10.11 -23.80 5.16
C GLN A 372 9.05 -23.12 6.04
N GLY A 373 8.03 -22.49 5.45
CA GLY A 373 6.91 -21.88 6.16
C GLY A 373 7.12 -20.42 6.58
N TYR A 374 8.22 -19.78 6.15
CA TYR A 374 8.43 -18.35 6.41
C TYR A 374 7.68 -17.50 5.40
N VAL A 375 6.93 -16.52 5.91
CA VAL A 375 6.17 -15.60 5.09
C VAL A 375 7.00 -14.35 4.80
N HIS A 376 7.07 -13.96 3.54
CA HIS A 376 7.77 -12.79 3.02
C HIS A 376 6.81 -11.88 2.27
N GLU A 377 6.66 -10.65 2.77
CA GLU A 377 6.06 -9.57 2.00
C GLU A 377 7.08 -9.09 0.99
N THR A 378 6.80 -9.30 -0.29
CA THR A 378 7.76 -9.10 -1.37
C THR A 378 7.26 -8.02 -2.30
N MET A 379 8.02 -6.91 -2.36
CA MET A 379 7.77 -5.79 -3.24
C MET A 379 8.51 -5.96 -4.57
N THR A 380 7.80 -5.82 -5.69
CA THR A 380 8.37 -5.93 -7.04
C THR A 380 8.93 -4.60 -7.53
N VAL A 381 10.21 -4.61 -7.92
CA VAL A 381 10.91 -3.47 -8.52
C VAL A 381 11.64 -3.86 -9.80
N TYR A 382 11.65 -3.00 -10.81
CA TYR A 382 12.36 -3.22 -12.08
C TYR A 382 13.87 -3.24 -11.87
N LYS A 383 14.39 -2.30 -11.08
CA LYS A 383 15.82 -2.13 -10.83
C LYS A 383 16.09 -2.10 -9.33
N ALA A 384 17.20 -2.73 -8.96
CA ALA A 384 17.79 -2.64 -7.63
C ALA A 384 19.32 -2.57 -7.76
N GLN A 385 19.95 -1.84 -6.85
CA GLN A 385 21.38 -1.56 -6.80
C GLN A 385 21.97 -2.02 -5.47
N ASN A 386 23.29 -2.06 -5.37
CA ASN A 386 24.00 -2.44 -4.14
C ASN A 386 23.62 -3.84 -3.61
N LEU A 387 23.38 -4.78 -4.52
CA LEU A 387 23.06 -6.17 -4.21
C LEU A 387 24.12 -7.12 -4.79
N ASN A 388 24.48 -8.15 -4.01
CA ASN A 388 25.24 -9.31 -4.47
C ASN A 388 24.26 -10.48 -4.66
N LEU A 389 24.40 -11.21 -5.78
CA LEU A 389 23.58 -12.40 -6.07
C LEU A 389 24.31 -13.66 -5.61
N ILE A 390 23.60 -14.50 -4.87
CA ILE A 390 24.15 -15.71 -4.25
C ILE A 390 23.48 -16.95 -4.86
N GLY A 391 24.31 -17.91 -5.28
CA GLY A 391 23.86 -19.17 -5.85
C GLY A 391 23.47 -19.09 -7.33
N ARG A 392 22.81 -20.14 -7.82
CA ARG A 392 22.28 -20.24 -9.19
C ARG A 392 20.79 -19.95 -9.20
N ALA A 393 20.28 -19.44 -10.32
CA ALA A 393 18.85 -19.25 -10.50
C ALA A 393 18.11 -20.60 -10.48
N THR A 394 17.02 -20.68 -9.73
CA THR A 394 16.15 -21.87 -9.67
C THR A 394 14.68 -21.51 -9.85
N LYS A 395 13.89 -22.43 -10.37
CA LYS A 395 12.42 -22.29 -10.50
C LYS A 395 11.66 -22.92 -9.33
N GLU A 396 12.38 -23.62 -8.45
CA GLU A 396 11.82 -24.36 -7.34
C GLU A 396 11.05 -23.41 -6.41
N HIS A 397 9.77 -23.69 -6.18
CA HIS A 397 8.87 -22.86 -5.36
C HIS A 397 8.86 -21.36 -5.73
N SER A 398 9.02 -21.03 -7.01
CA SER A 398 8.92 -19.64 -7.47
C SER A 398 7.50 -19.10 -7.29
N TRP A 399 7.37 -17.93 -6.65
CA TRP A 399 6.09 -17.24 -6.46
C TRP A 399 5.55 -16.59 -7.73
N PHE A 400 6.40 -16.44 -8.74
CA PHE A 400 6.07 -15.86 -10.04
C PHE A 400 6.29 -16.94 -11.11
N PRO A 401 5.26 -17.72 -11.47
CA PRO A 401 5.39 -18.79 -12.46
C PRO A 401 6.00 -18.28 -13.77
N GLY A 402 6.98 -19.01 -14.30
CA GLY A 402 7.73 -18.59 -15.49
C GLY A 402 9.00 -17.78 -15.19
N TYR A 403 9.26 -17.43 -13.93
CA TYR A 403 10.52 -16.82 -13.48
C TYR A 403 11.33 -17.76 -12.58
N ALA A 404 12.65 -17.73 -12.75
CA ALA A 404 13.60 -18.33 -11.82
C ALA A 404 14.15 -17.26 -10.88
N TRP A 405 14.35 -17.59 -9.60
CA TRP A 405 14.85 -16.66 -8.59
C TRP A 405 16.29 -16.97 -8.17
N THR A 406 17.03 -15.92 -7.79
CA THR A 406 18.38 -15.99 -7.20
C THR A 406 18.41 -15.12 -5.96
N ILE A 407 19.02 -15.60 -4.88
CA ILE A 407 19.11 -14.86 -3.61
C ILE A 407 19.89 -13.55 -3.82
N ALA A 408 19.39 -12.45 -3.25
CA ALA A 408 20.03 -11.15 -3.28
C ALA A 408 20.27 -10.64 -1.85
N GLN A 409 21.53 -10.31 -1.56
CA GLN A 409 21.95 -9.74 -0.27
C GLN A 409 22.58 -8.36 -0.46
N CYS A 410 22.50 -7.52 0.56
CA CYS A 410 23.09 -6.20 0.54
C CYS A 410 24.61 -6.30 0.34
N ARG A 411 25.16 -5.54 -0.61
CA ARG A 411 26.60 -5.53 -0.91
C ARG A 411 27.43 -5.01 0.27
N ARG A 412 26.85 -4.19 1.15
CA ARG A 412 27.55 -3.56 2.29
C ARG A 412 27.55 -4.44 3.53
N CYS A 413 26.40 -4.88 4.00
CA CYS A 413 26.27 -5.64 5.26
C CYS A 413 26.00 -7.14 5.08
N ALA A 414 25.89 -7.63 3.84
CA ALA A 414 25.52 -9.01 3.51
C ALA A 414 24.14 -9.47 4.03
N PHE A 415 23.32 -8.56 4.57
CA PHE A 415 21.96 -8.89 5.00
C PHE A 415 21.08 -9.29 3.81
N HIS A 416 20.23 -10.31 3.99
CA HIS A 416 19.31 -10.76 2.96
C HIS A 416 18.29 -9.66 2.62
N ILE A 417 18.21 -9.24 1.36
CA ILE A 417 17.29 -8.19 0.91
C ILE A 417 16.10 -8.78 0.12
N GLY A 418 16.27 -9.92 -0.54
CA GLY A 418 15.22 -10.54 -1.33
C GLY A 418 15.81 -11.38 -2.47
N TRP A 419 15.18 -11.30 -3.64
CA TRP A 419 15.54 -12.15 -4.78
C TRP A 419 15.53 -11.39 -6.09
N LYS A 420 16.44 -11.78 -7.00
CA LYS A 420 16.36 -11.41 -8.42
C LYS A 420 15.58 -12.48 -9.16
N PHE A 421 14.55 -12.08 -9.89
CA PHE A 421 13.77 -12.93 -10.76
C PHE A 421 14.19 -12.74 -12.22
N THR A 422 14.42 -13.83 -12.94
CA THR A 422 14.78 -13.83 -14.36
C THR A 422 13.81 -14.70 -15.14
N ALA A 423 13.26 -14.15 -16.22
CA ALA A 423 12.32 -14.83 -17.08
C ALA A 423 12.94 -16.10 -17.65
N THR A 424 12.17 -17.18 -17.66
CA THR A 424 12.61 -18.49 -18.18
C THR A 424 12.26 -18.68 -19.65
N ARG A 425 11.45 -17.77 -20.19
CA ARG A 425 11.04 -17.68 -21.59
C ARG A 425 11.27 -16.26 -22.11
N LYS A 426 11.53 -16.13 -23.41
CA LYS A 426 11.87 -14.84 -24.04
C LYS A 426 10.67 -13.91 -24.26
N ASP A 427 9.46 -14.44 -24.21
CA ASP A 427 8.22 -13.71 -24.44
C ASP A 427 7.61 -13.11 -23.16
N LEU A 428 8.17 -13.45 -22.00
CA LEU A 428 7.79 -12.87 -20.72
C LEU A 428 8.46 -11.51 -20.51
N THR A 429 7.63 -10.51 -20.27
CA THR A 429 8.05 -9.14 -19.91
C THR A 429 7.54 -8.85 -18.49
N PRO A 430 8.41 -8.34 -17.58
CA PRO A 430 9.82 -7.97 -17.81
C PRO A 430 10.77 -9.17 -17.90
N PRO A 431 11.91 -9.07 -18.62
CA PRO A 431 12.88 -10.18 -18.70
C PRO A 431 13.59 -10.46 -17.37
N LYS A 432 13.66 -9.46 -16.48
CA LYS A 432 14.18 -9.57 -15.12
C LYS A 432 13.54 -8.50 -14.23
N PHE A 433 13.45 -8.79 -12.95
CA PHE A 433 13.05 -7.83 -11.91
C PHE A 433 13.61 -8.29 -10.55
N PHE A 434 13.36 -7.53 -9.49
CA PHE A 434 13.70 -7.91 -8.12
C PHE A 434 12.45 -7.94 -7.25
N GLY A 435 12.37 -8.94 -6.36
CA GLY A 435 11.42 -8.98 -5.26
C GLY A 435 12.17 -8.67 -3.96
N LEU A 436 11.96 -7.49 -3.40
CA LEU A 436 12.58 -7.05 -2.15
C LEU A 436 11.67 -7.44 -0.98
N THR A 437 12.20 -8.13 0.04
CA THR A 437 11.39 -8.44 1.21
C THR A 437 11.27 -7.20 2.11
N ARG A 438 10.03 -6.81 2.42
CA ARG A 438 9.71 -5.58 3.16
C ARG A 438 10.42 -5.54 4.51
N ALA A 439 10.54 -6.67 5.21
CA ALA A 439 11.23 -6.76 6.49
C ALA A 439 12.73 -6.34 6.43
N SER A 440 13.33 -6.35 5.24
CA SER A 440 14.74 -6.03 5.00
C SER A 440 14.97 -4.63 4.41
N VAL A 441 13.91 -3.92 4.06
CA VAL A 441 13.98 -2.57 3.49
C VAL A 441 13.21 -1.58 4.34
N MET A 442 13.60 -0.31 4.26
CA MET A 442 12.90 0.80 4.90
C MET A 442 12.79 1.97 3.93
N PRO A 443 11.78 2.85 4.08
CA PRO A 443 11.72 4.06 3.28
C PRO A 443 12.93 4.96 3.54
N GLY A 444 13.62 5.36 2.48
CA GLY A 444 14.56 6.46 2.50
C GLY A 444 13.79 7.78 2.47
N LEU A 445 13.79 8.50 3.58
CA LEU A 445 13.22 9.84 3.67
C LEU A 445 14.19 10.85 3.03
N HIS A 446 13.65 11.83 2.32
CA HIS A 446 14.44 12.89 1.69
C HIS A 446 15.16 13.74 2.75
N GLN A 447 16.43 13.46 3.08
CA GLN A 447 17.17 14.19 4.12
C GLN A 447 17.23 15.70 3.80
N THR A 448 16.38 16.46 4.47
CA THR A 448 16.53 17.91 4.69
C THR A 448 16.79 18.11 6.18
N GLU A 449 17.45 19.21 6.58
CA GLU A 449 17.74 19.55 7.98
C GLU A 449 16.45 19.60 8.85
N GLU A 450 15.27 19.68 8.24
CA GLU A 450 13.93 19.65 8.86
C GLU A 450 13.41 18.25 9.26
N ASN A 451 14.14 17.17 8.97
CA ASN A 451 13.62 15.80 9.19
C ASN A 451 14.07 15.14 10.50
N GLU A 452 14.91 15.76 11.32
CA GLU A 452 15.20 15.24 12.67
C GLU A 452 13.93 15.33 13.53
N GLY A 453 13.34 14.17 13.86
CA GLY A 453 12.13 14.10 14.67
C GLY A 453 10.81 14.28 13.91
N TRP A 454 10.81 14.17 12.57
CA TRP A 454 9.57 14.21 11.80
C TRP A 454 8.65 13.04 12.15
N VAL A 455 7.38 13.36 12.40
CA VAL A 455 6.31 12.38 12.65
C VAL A 455 5.24 12.54 11.57
N PRO A 456 4.70 11.44 11.01
CA PRO A 456 3.58 11.50 10.09
C PRO A 456 2.41 12.33 10.64
N VAL A 457 1.88 13.22 9.79
CA VAL A 457 0.76 14.10 10.17
C VAL A 457 -0.54 13.30 10.11
N MET A 458 -1.27 13.23 11.22
CA MET A 458 -2.56 12.55 11.29
C MET A 458 -3.71 13.30 10.60
#